data_AF-A0A1S7P398-F1
#
_entry.id   AF-A0A1S7P398-F1
#
_cell.length_a   1.000
_cell.length_b   1.000
_cell.length_c   1.000
_cell.angle_alpha   90.00
_cell.angle_beta   90.00
_cell.angle_gamma   90.00
#
_symmetry.space_group_name_H-M   'P 1'
#
loop_
_entity.id
_entity.type
_entity.pdbx_description
1 polymer ?
#
loop_
_entity_poly.entity_id
_entity_poly.type
_entity_poly.pdbx_seq_one_letter_code
_entity_poly.pdbx_strand_id
1 'polypeptide(L)' 'MFWNLEKLEQERLDLIEVITALRRVERLSKTDRTPIFEEITAHMGRLSELDAEKLRIQSALEPS' A
#
# COMPACT_ATOMS: atom_id res chain seq x y z
N MET A 1 -15.85 -7.54 -13.28
CA MET A 1 -14.56 -6.82 -13.31
C MET A 1 -14.49 -5.70 -12.26
N PHE A 2 -15.55 -4.92 -12.05
CA PHE A 2 -15.66 -3.93 -10.95
C PHE A 2 -15.32 -4.47 -9.54
N TRP A 3 -15.77 -5.69 -9.21
CA TRP A 3 -15.44 -6.35 -7.93
C TRP A 3 -13.92 -6.50 -7.68
N ASN A 4 -13.12 -6.68 -8.73
CA ASN A 4 -11.67 -6.77 -8.58
C ASN A 4 -11.05 -5.41 -8.26
N LEU A 5 -11.59 -4.31 -8.80
CA LEU A 5 -11.12 -2.96 -8.50
C LEU A 5 -11.47 -2.53 -7.09
N GLU A 6 -12.68 -2.83 -6.62
CA GLU A 6 -13.10 -2.54 -5.23
C GLU A 6 -12.24 -3.32 -4.23
N LYS A 7 -11.96 -4.59 -4.51
CA LYS A 7 -11.07 -5.40 -3.67
C LYS A 7 -9.64 -4.86 -3.64
N LEU A 8 -9.11 -4.44 -4.79
CA LEU A 8 -7.78 -3.82 -4.87
C LEU A 8 -7.72 -2.47 -4.15
N GLU A 9 -8.79 -1.68 -4.22
CA GLU A 9 -8.87 -0.42 -3.47
C GLU A 9 -8.92 -0.66 -1.97
N GLN A 10 -9.65 -1.68 -1.52
CA GLN A 10 -9.67 -2.04 -0.10
C GLN A 10 -8.27 -2.48 0.38
N GLU A 11 -7.60 -3.37 -0.37
CA GLU A 11 -6.23 -3.81 -0.03
C GLU A 11 -5.25 -2.63 0.02
N ARG A 12 -5.41 -1.66 -0.90
CA ARG A 12 -4.63 -0.42 -0.93
C ARG A 12 -4.87 0.44 0.31
N LEU A 13 -6.13 0.63 0.71
CA LEU A 13 -6.49 1.42 1.90
C LEU A 13 -5.96 0.77 3.19
N ASP A 14 -6.13 -0.55 3.32
CA ASP A 14 -5.65 -1.32 4.47
C ASP A 14 -4.12 -1.17 4.59
N LEU A 15 -3.40 -1.24 3.47
CA LEU A 15 -1.94 -1.09 3.44
C LEU A 15 -1.48 0.32 3.81
N ILE A 16 -2.23 1.36 3.41
CA ILE A 16 -1.97 2.75 3.84
C ILE A 16 -2.15 2.90 5.36
N GLU A 17 -3.16 2.25 5.94
CA GLU A 17 -3.39 2.26 7.37
C GLU A 17 -2.22 1.60 8.13
N VAL A 18 -1.77 0.43 7.68
CA VAL A 18 -0.61 -0.28 8.24
C VAL A 18 0.65 0.58 8.17
N ILE A 19 0.97 1.17 7.01
CA ILE A 19 2.14 2.06 6.85
C ILE A 19 2.05 3.25 7.80
N THR A 20 0.85 3.83 7.95
CA THR A 20 0.62 4.98 8.83
C THR A 20 0.84 4.61 10.30
N ALA A 21 0.36 3.45 10.71
CA ALA A 21 0.57 2.91 12.06
C ALA A 21 2.06 2.64 12.31
N LEU A 22 2.76 1.97 11.40
CA LEU A 22 4.19 1.67 11.51
C LEU A 22 5.04 2.95 11.58
N ARG A 23 4.75 3.95 10.74
CA ARG A 23 5.42 5.27 10.83
C ARG A 23 5.19 5.97 12.17
N ARG A 24 4.01 5.78 12.78
CA ARG A 24 3.75 6.33 14.12
C ARG A 24 4.59 5.60 15.17
N VAL A 25 4.70 4.28 15.09
CA VAL A 25 5.54 3.46 15.98
C VAL A 25 7.02 3.83 15.81
N GLU A 26 7.51 3.94 14.57
CA GLU A 26 8.87 4.37 14.24
C GLU A 26 9.23 5.70 14.90
N ARG A 27 8.37 6.72 14.76
CA ARG A 27 8.59 8.06 15.35
C ARG A 27 8.64 8.04 16.88
N LEU A 28 7.84 7.19 17.51
CA LEU A 28 7.76 7.09 18.97
C LEU A 28 8.82 6.16 19.56
N SER A 29 9.45 5.32 18.73
CA SER A 29 10.46 4.37 19.17
C SER A 29 11.72 5.09 19.69
N LYS A 30 12.20 4.66 20.85
CA LYS A 30 13.45 5.11 21.48
C LYS A 30 14.61 4.11 21.25
N THR A 31 14.33 2.99 20.61
CA THR A 31 15.28 1.93 20.31
C THR A 31 15.68 1.99 18.83
N ASP A 32 16.50 1.04 18.39
CA ASP A 32 16.77 0.85 16.96
C ASP A 32 15.44 0.77 16.18
N ARG A 33 15.39 1.53 15.08
CA ARG A 33 14.23 1.70 14.21
C ARG A 33 14.39 0.98 12.88
N THR A 34 15.58 0.44 12.61
CA THR A 34 15.92 -0.25 11.35
C THR A 34 14.88 -1.30 10.95
N PRO A 35 14.41 -2.19 11.85
CA PRO A 35 13.41 -3.20 11.49
C PRO A 35 12.07 -2.58 11.05
N ILE A 36 11.61 -1.54 11.75
CA ILE A 36 10.34 -0.85 11.43
C ILE A 36 10.47 -0.12 10.09
N PHE A 37 11.63 0.48 9.82
CA PHE A 37 11.92 1.15 8.57
C PHE A 37 11.93 0.18 7.38
N GLU A 38 12.53 -1.00 7.54
CA GLU A 38 12.53 -2.07 6.53
C GLU A 38 11.09 -2.55 6.26
N GLU A 39 10.28 -2.74 7.30
CA GLU A 39 8.88 -3.14 7.19
C GLU A 39 8.04 -2.06 6.46
N ILE A 40 8.21 -0.78 6.81
CA ILE A 40 7.58 0.34 6.09
C ILE A 40 7.98 0.34 4.61
N THR A 41 9.26 0.11 4.32
CA THR A 41 9.78 0.09 2.95
C THR A 41 9.18 -1.05 2.13
N ALA A 42 9.07 -2.25 2.73
CA ALA A 42 8.43 -3.40 2.09
C ALA A 42 6.95 -3.11 1.79
N HIS A 43 6.21 -2.53 2.74
CA HIS A 43 4.81 -2.16 2.53
C HIS A 43 4.64 -1.07 1.48
N MET A 44 5.54 -0.07 1.44
CA MET A 44 5.52 0.94 0.37
C MET A 44 5.78 0.33 -1.02
N GLY A 45 6.68 -0.65 -1.12
CA GLY A 45 6.88 -1.41 -2.36
C GLY A 45 5.61 -2.10 -2.82
N ARG A 46 4.95 -2.83 -1.90
CA ARG A 46 3.67 -3.51 -2.18
C ARG A 46 2.57 -2.53 -2.59
N LEU A 47 2.51 -1.35 -1.97
CA LEU A 47 1.55 -0.30 -2.32
C LEU A 47 1.75 0.19 -3.75
N SER A 48 3.00 0.40 -4.15
CA SER A 48 3.34 0.80 -5.52
C SER A 48 2.94 -0.24 -6.55
N GLU A 49 3.08 -1.54 -6.23
CA GLU A 49 2.65 -2.64 -7.11
C GLU A 49 1.12 -2.66 -7.28
N LEU A 50 0.38 -2.47 -6.18
CA LEU A 50 -1.08 -2.41 -6.19
C LEU A 50 -1.59 -1.21 -6.99
N ASP A 51 -0.99 -0.04 -6.82
CA ASP A 51 -1.32 1.16 -7.60
C ASP A 51 -1.11 0.92 -9.10
N ALA A 52 0.00 0.28 -9.48
CA ALA A 52 0.30 -0.05 -10.87
C ALA A 52 -0.66 -1.10 -11.46
N GLU A 53 -1.04 -2.12 -10.70
CA GLU A 53 -2.05 -3.12 -11.11
C GLU A 53 -3.42 -2.46 -11.31
N LYS A 54 -3.83 -1.62 -10.36
CA LYS A 54 -5.11 -0.91 -10.42
C LYS A 54 -5.18 -0.01 -11.66
N LEU A 55 -4.11 0.74 -11.93
CA LEU A 55 -4.02 1.59 -13.13
C LEU A 55 -4.14 0.75 -14.41
N ARG A 56 -3.43 -0.38 -14.51
CA ARG A 56 -3.52 -1.29 -15.66
C ARG A 56 -4.94 -1.80 -15.89
N ILE A 57 -5.64 -2.20 -14.82
CA ILE A 57 -7.03 -2.67 -14.92
C ILE A 57 -7.98 -1.54 -15.32
N GLN A 58 -7.81 -0.34 -14.78
CA GLN A 58 -8.62 0.83 -15.14
C GLN A 58 -8.42 1.22 -16.61
N SER A 59 -7.18 1.29 -17.09
CA SER A 59 -6.88 1.59 -18.49
C SER A 59 -7.42 0.52 -19.44
N ALA A 60 -7.49 -0.75 -19.03
CA ALA A 60 -8.10 -1.81 -19.83
C ALA A 60 -9.64 -1.74 -19.87
N LEU A 61 -10.27 -0.99 -18.95
CA LEU A 61 -11.72 -0.86 -18.82
C LEU A 61 -12.29 0.40 -19.48
N GLU A 62 -11.48 1.41 -19.77
CA GLU A 62 -11.87 2.58 -20.56
C GLU A 62 -11.72 2.27 -22.05
N PRO A 63 -12.81 2.01 -22.81
CA PRO A 63 -12.70 1.85 -24.25
C PRO A 63 -12.49 3.24 -24.87
N SER A 64 -11.52 3.32 -25.80
CA SER A 64 -11.30 4.49 -26.66
C SER A 64 -12.56 4.90 -27.42
#